data_AF-A0A969H6J0-F1
#
_entry.id   AF-A0A969H6J0-F1
#
_cell.length_a   1.000
_cell.length_b   1.000
_cell.length_c   1.000
_cell.angle_alpha   90.00
_cell.angle_beta   90.00
_cell.angle_gamma   90.00
#
_symmetry.space_group_name_H-M   'P 1'
#
loop_
_entity.id
_entity.type
_entity.pdbx_description
1 polymer ?
#
loop_
_entity_poly.entity_id
_entity_poly.type
_entity_poly.pdbx_seq_one_letter_code
_entity_poly.pdbx_strand_id
1 'polypeptide(L)'
;MSTAALSTKSLPIIKDRRSIGMGIFFLLVALAIVVAFAFNTSADMTTSFGLNPGAKTNAPRLENWILPTQQTLWGLAVVVAFAGGWQLARGFKRVNLVLLIVALVFVFAFLTWAARGESMNLLGMISASLLRAAPIAFGALSGILCERAGVVNIAIEGMMLSGAMTAVVVSSIFRNYDAVDKVTGDPLFPSWLVSIGQSLDAANLSDAAPWHLVLGLLAAMIIGGSLAAFHAWLSIQFKVDQIISGTVINIFSAGMTSFLSQRFLQPIQDINSGGTFKILPIPGLSSIPIIGPLLFENSLIIIFCLPWSLPST
;
A
#
# COMPACT_ATOMS: atom_id res chain seq x y z
N MET A 1 45.80 64.81 5.82
CA MET A 1 45.15 63.49 6.02
C MET A 1 43.81 63.52 5.31
N SER A 2 43.64 62.76 4.22
CA SER A 2 42.36 62.60 3.53
C SER A 2 41.92 61.14 3.67
N THR A 3 40.82 60.92 4.39
CA THR A 3 40.15 59.63 4.53
C THR A 3 39.40 59.33 3.23
N ALA A 4 40.09 58.74 2.26
CA ALA A 4 39.44 58.17 1.08
C ALA A 4 38.62 56.94 1.52
N ALA A 5 37.29 57.08 1.52
CA ALA A 5 36.36 55.99 1.74
C ALA A 5 36.58 54.90 0.68
N LEU A 6 36.98 53.71 1.11
CA LEU A 6 37.05 52.51 0.27
C LEU A 6 35.62 52.18 -0.21
N SER A 7 35.33 52.52 -1.46
CA SER A 7 34.13 52.05 -2.15
C SER A 7 34.24 50.54 -2.35
N THR A 8 33.62 49.76 -1.46
CA THR A 8 33.46 48.32 -1.64
C THR A 8 32.52 48.09 -2.81
N LYS A 9 33.09 47.87 -3.99
CA LYS A 9 32.34 47.44 -5.18
C LYS A 9 31.62 46.13 -4.82
N SER A 10 30.29 46.18 -4.66
CA SER A 10 29.49 45.00 -4.38
C SER A 10 29.74 43.97 -5.48
N LEU A 11 30.32 42.82 -5.14
CA LEU A 11 30.51 41.72 -6.08
C LEU A 11 29.13 41.36 -6.67
N PRO A 12 29.03 41.12 -7.98
CA PRO A 12 27.78 40.68 -8.58
C PRO A 12 27.33 39.41 -7.85
N ILE A 13 26.07 39.38 -7.41
CA ILE A 13 25.48 38.20 -6.76
C ILE A 13 25.50 37.09 -7.82
N ILE A 14 26.51 36.22 -7.77
CA ILE A 14 26.56 35.03 -8.62
C ILE A 14 25.41 34.15 -8.14
N LYS A 15 24.33 34.15 -8.91
CA LYS A 15 23.18 33.34 -8.60
C LYS A 15 23.57 31.87 -8.70
N ASP A 16 23.35 31.12 -7.63
CA ASP A 16 23.66 29.70 -7.56
C ASP A 16 23.01 28.96 -8.74
N ARG A 17 23.82 28.21 -9.52
CA ARG A 17 23.35 27.41 -10.67
C ARG A 17 22.23 26.47 -10.26
N ARG A 18 22.25 25.97 -9.01
CA ARG A 18 21.18 25.16 -8.43
C ARG A 18 19.86 25.92 -8.30
N SER A 19 19.89 27.19 -7.89
CA SER A 19 18.69 28.01 -7.76
C SER A 19 18.03 28.26 -9.11
N ILE A 20 18.82 28.52 -10.15
CA ILE A 20 18.34 28.68 -11.53
C ILE A 20 17.73 27.38 -12.04
N GLY A 21 18.45 26.25 -11.89
CA GLY A 21 17.95 24.94 -12.33
C GLY A 21 16.61 24.57 -11.70
N MET A 22 16.44 24.81 -10.39
CA MET A 22 15.18 24.54 -9.70
C MET A 22 14.03 25.45 -10.17
N GLY A 23 14.31 26.73 -10.46
CA GLY A 23 13.30 27.65 -10.98
C GLY A 23 12.83 27.25 -12.38
N ILE A 24 13.76 26.85 -13.27
CA ILE A 24 13.43 26.31 -14.59
C ILE A 24 12.62 25.02 -14.45
N PHE A 25 13.03 24.11 -13.56
CA PHE A 25 12.30 22.87 -13.30
C PHE A 25 10.84 23.13 -12.90
N PHE A 26 10.58 24.07 -11.97
CA PHE A 26 9.21 24.42 -11.58
C PHE A 26 8.41 24.98 -12.76
N LEU A 27 8.99 25.84 -13.61
CA LEU A 27 8.32 26.33 -14.81
C LEU A 27 7.99 25.19 -15.80
N LEU A 28 8.88 24.20 -15.95
CA LEU A 28 8.62 23.02 -16.76
C LEU A 28 7.48 22.18 -16.19
N VAL A 29 7.39 22.03 -14.87
CA VAL A 29 6.26 21.35 -14.20
C VAL A 29 4.95 22.12 -14.46
N ALA A 30 4.95 23.45 -14.35
CA ALA A 30 3.78 24.26 -14.67
C ALA A 30 3.35 24.09 -16.13
N LEU A 31 4.30 24.13 -17.06
CA LEU A 31 4.05 23.90 -18.48
C LEU A 31 3.49 22.49 -18.71
N ALA A 32 4.02 21.48 -18.03
CA ALA A 32 3.52 20.11 -18.12
C ALA A 32 2.07 20.00 -17.64
N ILE A 33 1.69 20.69 -16.56
CA ILE A 33 0.28 20.73 -16.10
C ILE A 33 -0.62 21.33 -17.19
N VAL A 34 -0.19 22.42 -17.82
CA VAL A 34 -0.98 23.06 -18.88
C VAL A 34 -1.14 22.15 -20.10
N VAL A 35 -0.01 21.67 -20.63
CA VAL A 35 0.04 20.95 -21.90
C VAL A 35 -0.54 19.54 -21.77
N ALA A 36 -0.20 18.81 -20.71
CA ALA A 36 -0.63 17.43 -20.55
C ALA A 36 -2.06 17.32 -19.99
N PHE A 37 -2.49 18.26 -19.14
CA PHE A 37 -3.74 18.13 -18.38
C PHE A 37 -4.77 19.19 -18.73
N ALA A 38 -4.42 20.48 -18.61
CA ALA A 38 -5.41 21.58 -18.70
C ALA A 38 -6.00 21.74 -20.10
N PHE A 39 -5.20 21.65 -21.16
CA PHE A 39 -5.70 21.77 -22.54
C PHE A 39 -6.59 20.60 -22.98
N ASN A 40 -6.42 19.43 -22.35
CA ASN A 40 -7.18 18.23 -22.70
C ASN A 40 -8.42 18.02 -21.81
N THR A 41 -8.94 19.09 -21.21
CA THR A 41 -10.09 19.07 -20.28
C THR A 41 -11.06 20.19 -20.66
N SER A 42 -12.36 19.91 -20.71
CA SER A 42 -13.41 20.91 -20.99
C SER A 42 -13.93 21.60 -19.72
N ALA A 43 -14.55 22.77 -19.89
CA ALA A 43 -14.94 23.66 -18.79
C ALA A 43 -16.11 23.14 -17.94
N ASP A 44 -16.92 22.24 -18.49
CA ASP A 44 -18.07 21.61 -17.86
C ASP A 44 -17.70 20.39 -17.00
N MET A 45 -16.50 19.84 -17.18
CA MET A 45 -16.05 18.70 -16.38
C MET A 45 -15.84 19.09 -14.93
N THR A 46 -16.39 18.27 -14.03
CA THR A 46 -16.10 18.32 -12.61
C THR A 46 -15.39 17.05 -12.18
N THR A 47 -14.52 17.17 -11.18
CA THR A 47 -13.85 16.05 -10.54
C THR A 47 -14.36 15.97 -9.11
N SER A 48 -14.82 14.78 -8.70
CA SER A 48 -15.32 14.54 -7.34
C SER A 48 -14.36 13.65 -6.56
N PHE A 49 -13.85 14.15 -5.44
CA PHE A 49 -13.03 13.39 -4.52
C PHE A 49 -13.85 12.92 -3.33
N GLY A 50 -14.09 11.61 -3.26
CA GLY A 50 -14.79 10.96 -2.16
C GLY A 50 -13.89 10.82 -0.93
N LEU A 51 -14.40 11.29 0.20
CA LEU A 51 -13.75 11.21 1.52
C LEU A 51 -14.38 10.13 2.41
N ASN A 52 -15.19 9.24 1.84
CA ASN A 52 -15.87 8.19 2.59
C ASN A 52 -15.31 6.81 2.29
N PRO A 53 -15.04 5.99 3.31
CA PRO A 53 -14.44 4.68 3.17
C PRO A 53 -15.54 3.65 2.90
N GLY A 54 -15.93 3.46 1.63
CA GLY A 54 -16.70 2.31 1.16
C GLY A 54 -17.91 1.85 1.99
N ALA A 55 -18.28 0.57 1.83
CA ALA A 55 -19.46 0.00 2.45
C ALA A 55 -19.13 -0.52 3.87
N LYS A 56 -19.64 0.21 4.88
CA LYS A 56 -19.64 -0.07 6.34
C LYS A 56 -18.52 0.62 7.12
N THR A 57 -18.80 1.87 7.50
CA THR A 57 -18.05 2.62 8.50
C THR A 57 -18.99 3.16 9.57
N ASN A 58 -18.51 3.26 10.80
CA ASN A 58 -19.18 3.93 11.92
C ASN A 58 -18.94 5.45 11.90
N ALA A 59 -18.05 5.95 11.03
CA ALA A 59 -17.76 7.37 10.91
C ALA A 59 -18.89 8.13 10.18
N PRO A 60 -19.19 9.38 10.56
CA PRO A 60 -20.11 10.24 9.83
C PRO A 60 -19.70 10.40 8.37
N ARG A 61 -20.68 10.37 7.46
CA ARG A 61 -20.42 10.59 6.03
C ARG A 61 -20.04 12.04 5.78
N LEU A 62 -18.93 12.24 5.09
CA LEU A 62 -18.48 13.54 4.60
C LEU A 62 -19.04 13.81 3.21
N GLU A 63 -19.27 15.08 2.90
CA GLU A 63 -19.61 15.47 1.53
C GLU A 63 -18.42 15.27 0.61
N ASN A 64 -18.70 14.92 -0.65
CA ASN A 64 -17.65 14.76 -1.64
C ASN A 64 -17.10 16.13 -2.02
N TRP A 65 -15.78 16.21 -2.18
CA TRP A 65 -15.15 17.44 -2.62
C TRP A 65 -15.22 17.55 -4.14
N ILE A 66 -16.11 18.41 -4.62
CA ILE A 66 -16.36 18.62 -6.06
C ILE A 66 -15.59 19.85 -6.52
N LEU A 67 -14.80 19.69 -7.57
CA LEU A 67 -13.97 20.74 -8.14
C LEU A 67 -14.23 20.90 -9.65
N PRO A 68 -14.34 22.14 -10.17
CA PRO A 68 -14.31 22.37 -11.62
C PRO A 68 -12.92 22.00 -12.16
N THR A 69 -12.84 20.93 -12.95
CA THR A 69 -11.57 20.26 -13.30
C THR A 69 -10.64 21.22 -14.02
N GLN A 70 -11.12 21.85 -15.09
CA GLN A 70 -10.30 22.72 -15.94
C GLN A 70 -9.80 23.95 -15.18
N GLN A 71 -10.67 24.62 -14.42
CA GLN A 71 -10.30 25.81 -13.62
C GLN A 71 -9.26 25.48 -12.55
N THR A 72 -9.41 24.31 -11.91
CA THR A 72 -8.46 23.82 -10.91
C THR A 72 -7.08 23.60 -11.53
N LEU A 73 -7.00 22.94 -12.69
CA LEU A 73 -5.73 22.69 -13.38
C LEU A 73 -5.01 23.98 -13.78
N TRP A 74 -5.73 24.96 -14.32
CA TRP A 74 -5.16 26.28 -14.62
C TRP A 74 -4.68 27.01 -13.37
N GLY A 75 -5.46 26.99 -12.29
CA GLY A 75 -5.07 27.59 -11.01
C GLY A 75 -3.77 26.98 -10.46
N LEU A 76 -3.66 25.65 -10.46
CA LEU A 76 -2.45 24.95 -10.02
C LEU A 76 -1.25 25.26 -10.91
N ALA A 77 -1.42 25.31 -12.23
CA ALA A 77 -0.35 25.69 -13.15
C ALA A 77 0.17 27.11 -12.87
N VAL A 78 -0.71 28.08 -12.62
CA VAL A 78 -0.32 29.47 -12.28
C VAL A 78 0.45 29.51 -10.97
N VAL A 79 0.02 28.77 -9.95
CA VAL A 79 0.73 28.70 -8.66
C VAL A 79 2.14 28.14 -8.83
N VAL A 80 2.30 27.06 -9.60
CA VAL A 80 3.62 26.45 -9.86
C VAL A 80 4.48 27.38 -10.73
N ALA A 81 3.89 28.04 -11.73
CA ALA A 81 4.60 29.01 -12.57
C ALA A 81 5.11 30.20 -11.76
N PHE A 82 4.28 30.72 -10.84
CA PHE A 82 4.67 31.78 -9.91
C PHE A 82 5.81 31.32 -9.00
N ALA A 83 5.75 30.11 -8.44
CA ALA A 83 6.84 29.57 -7.63
C ALA A 83 8.15 29.43 -8.43
N GLY A 84 8.06 29.00 -9.69
CA GLY A 84 9.20 28.96 -10.61
C GLY A 84 9.79 30.34 -10.91
N GLY A 85 8.94 31.31 -11.25
CA GLY A 85 9.33 32.69 -11.47
C GLY A 85 9.95 33.33 -10.22
N TRP A 86 9.38 33.09 -9.04
CA TRP A 86 9.92 33.57 -7.77
C TRP A 86 11.27 32.95 -7.44
N GLN A 87 11.43 31.65 -7.67
CA GLN A 87 12.72 30.95 -7.52
C GLN A 87 13.76 31.51 -8.51
N LEU A 88 13.34 31.95 -9.71
CA LEU A 88 14.20 32.63 -10.67
C LEU A 88 14.50 34.10 -10.32
N ALA A 89 13.60 34.82 -9.67
CA ALA A 89 13.80 36.23 -9.34
C ALA A 89 14.56 36.42 -8.02
N ARG A 90 14.12 35.75 -6.96
CA ARG A 90 14.59 35.98 -5.58
C ARG A 90 15.16 34.72 -4.91
N GLY A 91 14.73 33.55 -5.35
CA GLY A 91 15.09 32.27 -4.71
C GLY A 91 14.38 32.05 -3.37
N PHE A 92 14.22 30.79 -3.00
CA PHE A 92 13.72 30.37 -1.69
C PHE A 92 14.86 29.92 -0.78
N LYS A 93 14.75 30.23 0.52
CA LYS A 93 15.69 29.72 1.53
C LYS A 93 15.56 28.19 1.72
N ARG A 94 14.34 27.65 1.61
CA ARG A 94 14.01 26.22 1.80
C ARG A 94 13.54 25.58 0.49
N VAL A 95 14.40 25.55 -0.53
CA VAL A 95 14.05 25.06 -1.87
C VAL A 95 13.51 23.62 -1.85
N ASN A 96 14.04 22.75 -0.97
CA ASN A 96 13.58 21.36 -0.86
C ASN A 96 12.10 21.26 -0.41
N LEU A 97 11.65 22.16 0.49
CA LEU A 97 10.25 22.21 0.91
C LEU A 97 9.36 22.67 -0.26
N VAL A 98 9.82 23.66 -1.02
CA VAL A 98 9.08 24.15 -2.20
C VAL A 98 9.02 23.06 -3.27
N LEU A 99 10.09 22.30 -3.48
CA LEU A 99 10.10 21.15 -4.37
C LEU A 99 9.06 20.10 -3.93
N LEU A 100 8.98 19.78 -2.63
CA LEU A 100 7.96 18.87 -2.12
C LEU A 100 6.55 19.40 -2.39
N ILE A 101 6.29 20.68 -2.13
CA ILE A 101 4.99 21.31 -2.40
C ILE A 101 4.66 21.26 -3.90
N VAL A 102 5.61 21.60 -4.78
CA VAL A 102 5.42 21.53 -6.24
C VAL A 102 5.13 20.11 -6.70
N ALA A 103 5.83 19.12 -6.15
CA ALA A 103 5.57 17.71 -6.44
C ALA A 103 4.16 17.29 -5.99
N LEU A 104 3.72 17.69 -4.79
CA LEU A 104 2.37 17.42 -4.30
C LEU A 104 1.30 18.11 -5.14
N VAL A 105 1.52 19.36 -5.57
CA VAL A 105 0.64 20.09 -6.48
C VAL A 105 0.55 19.39 -7.84
N PHE A 106 1.67 18.90 -8.36
CA PHE A 106 1.69 18.14 -9.60
C PHE A 106 0.91 16.82 -9.49
N VAL A 107 1.11 16.07 -8.40
CA VAL A 107 0.34 14.85 -8.12
C VAL A 107 -1.15 15.17 -8.01
N PHE A 108 -1.52 16.24 -7.31
CA PHE A 108 -2.92 16.65 -7.21
C PHE A 108 -3.51 17.05 -8.57
N ALA A 109 -2.77 17.81 -9.39
CA ALA A 109 -3.17 18.14 -10.76
C ALA A 109 -3.37 16.88 -11.61
N PHE A 110 -2.44 15.93 -11.53
CA PHE A 110 -2.56 14.64 -12.20
C PHE A 110 -3.82 13.87 -11.75
N LEU A 111 -4.09 13.80 -10.45
CA LEU A 111 -5.28 13.14 -9.90
C LEU A 111 -6.59 13.84 -10.33
N THR A 112 -6.62 15.17 -10.31
CA THR A 112 -7.76 15.96 -10.80
C THR A 112 -8.07 15.66 -12.26
N TRP A 113 -7.03 15.63 -13.09
CA TRP A 113 -7.15 15.29 -14.51
C TRP A 113 -7.52 13.81 -14.74
N ALA A 114 -6.94 12.89 -13.98
CA ALA A 114 -7.19 11.45 -14.12
C ALA A 114 -8.63 11.08 -13.76
N ALA A 115 -9.25 11.79 -12.81
CA ALA A 115 -10.63 11.60 -12.39
C ALA A 115 -11.61 12.62 -13.02
N ARG A 116 -11.26 13.25 -14.16
CA ARG A 116 -12.14 14.22 -14.84
C ARG A 116 -13.46 13.58 -15.28
N GLY A 117 -14.59 14.19 -14.89
CA GLY A 117 -15.92 13.67 -15.19
C GLY A 117 -16.36 12.47 -14.35
N GLU A 118 -15.52 12.01 -13.43
CA GLU A 118 -15.76 10.83 -12.60
C GLU A 118 -15.62 11.15 -11.11
N SER A 119 -16.07 10.22 -10.27
CA SER A 119 -15.82 10.27 -8.82
C SER A 119 -14.72 9.31 -8.41
N MET A 120 -13.73 9.80 -7.67
CA MET A 120 -12.63 8.99 -7.14
C MET A 120 -12.69 8.91 -5.62
N ASN A 121 -12.72 7.70 -5.07
CA ASN A 121 -12.68 7.49 -3.63
C ASN A 121 -11.24 7.57 -3.09
N LEU A 122 -10.76 8.78 -2.81
CA LEU A 122 -9.42 9.01 -2.25
C LEU A 122 -9.22 8.24 -0.95
N LEU A 123 -10.21 8.26 -0.06
CA LEU A 123 -10.07 7.61 1.24
C LEU A 123 -9.97 6.08 1.09
N GLY A 124 -10.77 5.51 0.20
CA GLY A 124 -10.72 4.08 -0.14
C GLY A 124 -9.39 3.68 -0.76
N MET A 125 -8.80 4.51 -1.62
CA MET A 125 -7.48 4.26 -2.22
C MET A 125 -6.36 4.30 -1.20
N ILE A 126 -6.37 5.28 -0.29
CA ILE A 126 -5.40 5.37 0.80
C ILE A 126 -5.56 4.17 1.74
N SER A 127 -6.80 3.83 2.11
CA SER A 127 -7.09 2.66 2.94
C SER A 127 -6.58 1.36 2.30
N ALA A 128 -6.89 1.12 1.01
CA ALA A 128 -6.42 -0.05 0.28
C ALA A 128 -4.88 -0.09 0.12
N SER A 129 -4.24 1.07 0.03
CA SER A 129 -2.78 1.18 -0.01
C SER A 129 -2.19 0.84 1.35
N LEU A 130 -2.78 1.32 2.45
CA LEU A 130 -2.33 1.02 3.80
C LEU A 130 -2.52 -0.47 4.14
N LEU A 131 -3.65 -1.06 3.76
CA LEU A 131 -3.92 -2.50 3.89
C LEU A 131 -2.88 -3.36 3.18
N ARG A 132 -2.43 -2.95 1.98
CA ARG A 132 -1.37 -3.65 1.23
C ARG A 132 0.03 -3.35 1.75
N ALA A 133 0.24 -2.18 2.36
CA ALA A 133 1.52 -1.82 2.97
C ALA A 133 1.77 -2.61 4.27
N ALA A 134 0.73 -2.98 5.01
CA ALA A 134 0.89 -3.61 6.32
C ALA A 134 1.65 -4.96 6.27
N PRO A 135 1.36 -5.91 5.34
CA PRO A 135 2.20 -7.10 5.18
C PRO A 135 3.66 -6.78 4.86
N ILE A 136 3.91 -5.78 4.02
CA ILE A 136 5.27 -5.35 3.66
C ILE A 136 5.99 -4.78 4.89
N ALA A 137 5.29 -4.02 5.72
CA ALA A 137 5.84 -3.50 6.97
C ALA A 137 6.23 -4.65 7.91
N PHE A 138 5.39 -5.67 8.08
CA PHE A 138 5.76 -6.86 8.86
C PHE A 138 6.95 -7.62 8.26
N GLY A 139 7.02 -7.72 6.94
CA GLY A 139 8.20 -8.24 6.24
C GLY A 139 9.45 -7.43 6.58
N ALA A 140 9.39 -6.10 6.47
CA ALA A 140 10.51 -5.22 6.81
C ALA A 140 10.96 -5.36 8.27
N LEU A 141 10.03 -5.48 9.22
CA LEU A 141 10.35 -5.73 10.62
C LEU A 141 11.09 -7.05 10.83
N SER A 142 10.64 -8.12 10.16
CA SER A 142 11.35 -9.40 10.14
C SER A 142 12.74 -9.27 9.51
N GLY A 143 12.88 -8.51 8.42
CA GLY A 143 14.16 -8.19 7.79
C GLY A 143 15.16 -7.54 8.76
N ILE A 144 14.72 -6.53 9.53
CA ILE A 144 15.54 -5.87 10.55
C ILE A 144 16.01 -6.87 11.62
N LEU A 145 15.16 -7.84 12.00
CA LEU A 145 15.55 -8.90 12.94
C LEU A 145 16.58 -9.87 12.31
N CYS A 146 16.41 -10.24 11.04
CA CYS A 146 17.37 -11.07 10.32
C CYS A 146 18.74 -10.39 10.20
N GLU A 147 18.79 -9.09 9.91
CA GLU A 147 20.03 -8.31 9.82
C GLU A 147 20.82 -8.34 11.13
N ARG A 148 20.13 -8.27 12.28
CA ARG A 148 20.78 -8.40 13.60
C ARG A 148 21.38 -9.79 13.85
N ALA A 149 20.85 -10.83 13.19
CA ALA A 149 21.40 -12.18 13.22
C ALA A 149 22.49 -12.41 12.16
N GLY A 150 22.89 -11.38 11.40
CA GLY A 150 23.89 -11.48 10.34
C GLY A 150 23.37 -12.15 9.06
N VAL A 151 22.05 -12.20 8.86
CA VAL A 151 21.42 -12.80 7.69
C VAL A 151 20.57 -11.77 6.96
N VAL A 152 20.89 -11.49 5.71
CA VAL A 152 20.08 -10.66 4.81
C VAL A 152 19.03 -11.55 4.13
N ASN A 153 17.79 -11.47 4.61
CA ASN A 153 16.71 -12.35 4.14
C ASN A 153 16.01 -11.82 2.89
N ILE A 154 16.63 -12.03 1.72
CA ILE A 154 16.05 -11.68 0.40
C ILE A 154 14.84 -12.57 0.05
N ALA A 155 14.72 -13.73 0.70
CA ALA A 155 13.67 -14.72 0.46
C ALA A 155 12.29 -14.32 1.02
N ILE A 156 12.20 -13.18 1.70
CA ILE A 156 11.03 -12.81 2.51
C ILE A 156 9.75 -12.66 1.69
N GLU A 157 9.85 -12.17 0.45
CA GLU A 157 8.72 -12.02 -0.46
C GLU A 157 8.14 -13.39 -0.83
N GLY A 158 9.00 -14.37 -1.15
CA GLY A 158 8.61 -15.75 -1.42
C GLY A 158 7.98 -16.42 -0.20
N MET A 159 8.56 -16.24 0.98
CA MET A 159 8.00 -16.77 2.24
C MET A 159 6.60 -16.20 2.53
N MET A 160 6.43 -14.88 2.34
CA MET A 160 5.12 -14.22 2.48
C MET A 160 4.12 -14.73 1.45
N LEU A 161 4.53 -14.86 0.18
CA LEU A 161 3.67 -15.31 -0.91
C LEU A 161 3.22 -16.76 -0.72
N SER A 162 4.14 -17.65 -0.36
CA SER A 162 3.84 -19.05 -0.03
C SER A 162 2.91 -19.15 1.18
N GLY A 163 3.19 -18.40 2.25
CA GLY A 163 2.31 -18.35 3.42
C GLY A 163 0.90 -17.86 3.06
N ALA A 164 0.79 -16.75 2.31
CA ALA A 164 -0.49 -16.20 1.88
C ALA A 164 -1.30 -17.19 1.03
N MET A 165 -0.67 -17.85 0.06
CA MET A 165 -1.34 -18.86 -0.76
C MET A 165 -1.79 -20.06 0.08
N THR A 166 -0.94 -20.57 0.97
CA THR A 166 -1.31 -21.66 1.88
C THR A 166 -2.50 -21.26 2.77
N ALA A 167 -2.50 -20.05 3.34
CA ALA A 167 -3.63 -19.57 4.14
C ALA A 167 -4.92 -19.56 3.35
N VAL A 168 -4.91 -19.03 2.13
CA VAL A 168 -6.10 -18.95 1.27
C VAL A 168 -6.60 -20.34 0.90
N VAL A 169 -5.71 -21.24 0.47
CA VAL A 169 -6.07 -22.62 0.09
C VAL A 169 -6.68 -23.36 1.28
N VAL A 170 -5.99 -23.39 2.42
CA VAL A 170 -6.46 -24.10 3.62
C VAL A 170 -7.77 -23.51 4.11
N SER A 171 -7.86 -22.18 4.22
CA SER A 171 -9.08 -21.55 4.70
C SER A 171 -10.26 -21.76 3.76
N SER A 172 -10.02 -21.77 2.45
CA SER A 172 -11.08 -21.96 1.48
C SER A 172 -11.60 -23.40 1.43
N ILE A 173 -10.71 -24.39 1.58
CA ILE A 173 -11.09 -25.80 1.71
C ILE A 173 -11.97 -26.01 2.95
N PHE A 174 -11.55 -25.46 4.09
CA PHE A 174 -12.28 -25.60 5.34
C PHE A 174 -13.53 -24.72 5.46
N ARG A 175 -13.66 -23.69 4.63
CA ARG A 175 -14.90 -22.89 4.56
C ARG A 175 -15.95 -23.52 3.65
N ASN A 176 -15.50 -24.23 2.61
CA ASN A 176 -16.35 -24.85 1.60
C ASN A 176 -16.15 -26.38 1.61
N TYR A 177 -16.05 -26.98 2.79
CA TYR A 177 -15.75 -28.41 2.94
C TYR A 177 -16.83 -29.29 2.32
N ASP A 178 -18.05 -28.77 2.19
CA ASP A 178 -19.22 -29.39 1.60
C ASP A 178 -19.37 -29.11 0.09
N ALA A 179 -18.37 -28.48 -0.54
CA ALA A 179 -18.40 -28.23 -1.97
C ALA A 179 -18.37 -29.53 -2.80
N VAL A 180 -19.18 -29.57 -3.85
CA VAL A 180 -19.46 -30.75 -4.68
C VAL A 180 -19.10 -30.48 -6.14
N ASP A 181 -18.60 -31.49 -6.85
CA ASP A 181 -18.38 -31.42 -8.29
C ASP A 181 -19.72 -31.29 -9.02
N LYS A 182 -19.87 -30.23 -9.82
CA LYS A 182 -21.13 -29.93 -10.52
C LYS A 182 -21.47 -30.95 -11.61
N VAL A 183 -20.50 -31.74 -12.07
CA VAL A 183 -20.65 -32.76 -13.11
C VAL A 183 -20.94 -34.14 -12.52
N THR A 184 -20.20 -34.55 -11.49
CA THR A 184 -20.34 -35.91 -10.92
C THR A 184 -21.26 -35.99 -9.71
N GLY A 185 -21.45 -34.87 -8.98
CA GLY A 185 -22.21 -34.85 -7.73
C GLY A 185 -21.44 -35.40 -6.53
N ASP A 186 -20.16 -35.74 -6.70
CA ASP A 186 -19.31 -36.25 -5.62
C ASP A 186 -18.69 -35.10 -4.80
N PRO A 187 -18.41 -35.31 -3.49
CA PRO A 187 -17.66 -34.35 -2.69
C PRO A 187 -16.31 -34.02 -3.33
N LEU A 188 -15.97 -32.72 -3.41
CA LEU A 188 -14.65 -32.29 -3.90
C LEU A 188 -13.53 -32.69 -2.94
N PHE A 189 -13.86 -32.91 -1.67
CA PHE A 189 -12.91 -33.27 -0.63
C PHE A 189 -13.25 -34.62 0.00
N PRO A 190 -12.25 -35.37 0.49
CA PRO A 190 -12.47 -36.63 1.19
C PRO A 190 -13.43 -36.47 2.38
N SER A 191 -14.27 -37.47 2.63
CA SER A 191 -15.29 -37.46 3.68
C SER A 191 -14.76 -37.21 5.10
N TRP A 192 -13.53 -37.64 5.40
CA TRP A 192 -12.89 -37.35 6.68
C TRP A 192 -12.58 -35.86 6.88
N LEU A 193 -12.38 -35.09 5.80
CA LEU A 193 -12.17 -33.64 5.87
C LEU A 193 -13.50 -32.92 6.10
N VAL A 194 -14.54 -33.37 5.40
CA VAL A 194 -15.92 -32.88 5.55
C VAL A 194 -16.38 -33.00 7.01
N SER A 195 -16.13 -34.15 7.65
CA SER A 195 -16.53 -34.38 9.04
C SER A 195 -15.82 -33.47 10.03
N ILE A 196 -14.54 -33.15 9.79
CA ILE A 196 -13.80 -32.17 10.60
C ILE A 196 -14.47 -30.80 10.49
N GLY A 197 -14.74 -30.33 9.27
CA GLY A 197 -15.38 -29.03 9.04
C GLY A 197 -16.74 -28.92 9.74
N GLN A 198 -17.59 -29.93 9.57
CA GLN A 198 -18.90 -30.01 10.23
C GLN A 198 -18.78 -29.98 11.76
N SER A 199 -17.83 -30.72 12.34
CA SER A 199 -17.64 -30.74 13.79
C SER A 199 -17.20 -29.39 14.37
N LEU A 200 -16.39 -28.64 13.62
CA LEU A 200 -15.88 -27.33 14.03
C LEU A 200 -16.93 -26.22 13.88
N ASP A 201 -17.79 -26.30 12.86
CA ASP A 201 -18.93 -25.40 12.70
C ASP A 201 -19.99 -25.61 13.79
N ALA A 202 -20.28 -26.87 14.14
CA ALA A 202 -21.21 -27.20 15.22
C ALA A 202 -20.77 -26.67 16.60
N ALA A 203 -19.47 -26.42 16.80
CA ALA A 203 -18.92 -25.85 18.03
C ALA A 203 -19.16 -24.33 18.17
N ASN A 204 -19.81 -23.66 17.20
CA ASN A 204 -20.13 -22.22 17.22
C ASN A 204 -18.92 -21.30 17.52
N LEU A 205 -17.72 -21.70 17.09
CA LEU A 205 -16.50 -20.87 17.18
C LEU A 205 -16.51 -19.69 16.19
N SER A 206 -17.58 -19.52 15.39
CA SER A 206 -17.64 -18.71 14.17
C SER A 206 -17.80 -17.19 14.39
N ASP A 207 -18.24 -16.74 15.56
CA ASP A 207 -18.67 -15.34 15.71
C ASP A 207 -17.54 -14.33 15.92
N ALA A 208 -16.44 -14.72 16.58
CA ALA A 208 -15.32 -13.81 16.89
C ALA A 208 -14.06 -14.09 16.04
N ALA A 209 -13.73 -15.35 15.79
CA ALA A 209 -12.58 -15.76 15.01
C ALA A 209 -12.93 -17.01 14.20
N PRO A 210 -13.26 -16.87 12.90
CA PRO A 210 -13.65 -18.01 12.08
C PRO A 210 -12.52 -19.05 12.09
N TRP A 211 -12.80 -20.25 12.59
CA TRP A 211 -11.80 -21.28 12.81
C TRP A 211 -11.06 -21.66 11.51
N HIS A 212 -11.74 -21.63 10.37
CA HIS A 212 -11.14 -21.90 9.06
C HIS A 212 -10.08 -20.85 8.68
N LEU A 213 -10.22 -19.59 9.10
CA LEU A 213 -9.19 -18.56 8.93
C LEU A 213 -8.01 -18.78 9.87
N VAL A 214 -8.27 -19.24 11.09
CA VAL A 214 -7.21 -19.58 12.07
C VAL A 214 -6.39 -20.76 11.58
N LEU A 215 -7.02 -21.82 11.06
CA LEU A 215 -6.31 -22.94 10.44
C LEU A 215 -5.48 -22.49 9.24
N GLY A 216 -6.03 -21.61 8.39
CA GLY A 216 -5.27 -21.00 7.30
C GLY A 216 -4.04 -20.23 7.79
N LEU A 217 -4.20 -19.41 8.83
CA LEU A 217 -3.11 -18.65 9.45
C LEU A 217 -2.03 -19.58 10.02
N LEU A 218 -2.41 -20.62 10.77
CA LEU A 218 -1.48 -21.59 11.33
C LEU A 218 -0.72 -22.34 10.23
N ALA A 219 -1.40 -22.77 9.18
CA ALA A 219 -0.77 -23.41 8.03
C ALA A 219 0.23 -22.46 7.35
N ALA A 220 -0.10 -21.18 7.21
CA ALA A 220 0.81 -20.17 6.67
C ALA A 220 2.05 -19.96 7.56
N MET A 221 1.88 -19.92 8.88
CA MET A 221 3.00 -19.83 9.83
C MET A 221 3.94 -21.04 9.71
N ILE A 222 3.39 -22.24 9.56
CA ILE A 222 4.16 -23.47 9.38
C ILE A 222 4.95 -23.43 8.07
N ILE A 223 4.31 -23.06 6.96
CA ILE A 223 4.98 -22.99 5.64
C ILE A 223 6.04 -21.88 5.62
N GLY A 224 5.72 -20.68 6.10
CA GLY A 224 6.68 -19.57 6.19
C GLY A 224 7.86 -19.91 7.09
N GLY A 225 7.59 -20.49 8.27
CA GLY A 225 8.63 -20.95 9.20
C GLY A 225 9.50 -22.06 8.62
N SER A 226 8.91 -22.99 7.87
CA SER A 226 9.65 -24.07 7.19
C SER A 226 10.58 -23.53 6.10
N LEU A 227 10.11 -22.59 5.29
CA LEU A 227 10.95 -21.92 4.28
C LEU A 227 12.06 -21.09 4.94
N ALA A 228 11.76 -20.39 6.04
CA ALA A 228 12.75 -19.65 6.82
C ALA A 228 13.82 -20.58 7.42
N ALA A 229 13.40 -21.72 8.00
CA ALA A 229 14.31 -22.73 8.53
C ALA A 229 15.18 -23.34 7.42
N PHE A 230 14.61 -23.60 6.24
CA PHE A 230 15.35 -24.08 5.08
C PHE A 230 16.39 -23.06 4.61
N HIS A 231 16.01 -21.78 4.49
CA HIS A 231 16.93 -20.70 4.12
C HIS A 231 18.06 -20.53 5.15
N ALA A 232 17.74 -20.58 6.44
CA ALA A 232 18.71 -20.52 7.53
C ALA A 232 19.66 -21.73 7.50
N TRP A 233 19.13 -22.93 7.26
CA TRP A 233 19.93 -24.14 7.16
C TRP A 233 20.93 -24.07 5.99
N LEU A 234 20.51 -23.62 4.81
CA LEU A 234 21.38 -23.43 3.65
C LEU A 234 22.47 -22.37 3.89
N SER A 235 22.10 -21.24 4.49
CA SER A 235 23.03 -20.12 4.70
C SER A 235 23.99 -20.35 5.88
N ILE A 236 23.56 -21.02 6.95
CA ILE A 236 24.38 -21.25 8.15
C ILE A 236 25.24 -22.50 8.00
N GLN A 237 24.65 -23.64 7.62
CA GLN A 237 25.39 -24.91 7.56
C GLN A 237 26.22 -25.02 6.29
N PHE A 238 25.62 -24.72 5.14
CA PHE A 238 26.28 -24.88 3.85
C PHE A 238 26.96 -23.61 3.34
N LYS A 239 26.83 -22.49 4.07
CA LYS A 239 27.42 -21.19 3.70
C LYS A 239 27.04 -20.76 2.28
N VAL A 240 25.83 -21.13 1.85
CA VAL A 240 25.28 -20.71 0.55
C VAL A 240 25.03 -19.20 0.59
N ASP A 241 25.32 -18.53 -0.51
CA ASP A 241 25.02 -17.12 -0.67
C ASP A 241 23.51 -16.85 -0.44
N GLN A 242 23.21 -15.90 0.42
CA GLN A 242 21.85 -15.58 0.86
C GLN A 242 21.03 -14.93 -0.26
N ILE A 243 21.67 -14.25 -1.20
CA ILE A 243 21.03 -13.71 -2.41
C ILE A 243 20.64 -14.86 -3.33
N ILE A 244 21.54 -15.84 -3.54
CA ILE A 244 21.25 -17.00 -4.41
C ILE A 244 20.13 -17.86 -3.82
N SER A 245 20.28 -18.30 -2.57
CA SER A 245 19.25 -19.12 -1.93
C SER A 245 17.92 -18.37 -1.77
N GLY A 246 17.96 -17.05 -1.50
CA GLY A 246 16.74 -16.25 -1.38
C GLY A 246 16.02 -16.02 -2.70
N THR A 247 16.75 -15.76 -3.78
CA THR A 247 16.16 -15.66 -5.13
C THR A 247 15.54 -16.98 -5.58
N VAL A 248 16.17 -18.12 -5.28
CA VAL A 248 15.60 -19.46 -5.55
C VAL A 248 14.27 -19.65 -4.81
N ILE A 249 14.21 -19.28 -3.52
CA ILE A 249 12.97 -19.37 -2.75
C ILE A 249 11.89 -18.47 -3.35
N ASN A 250 12.20 -17.22 -3.72
CA ASN A 250 11.23 -16.32 -4.33
C ASN A 250 10.67 -16.87 -5.66
N ILE A 251 11.54 -17.37 -6.54
CA ILE A 251 11.13 -17.96 -7.83
C ILE A 251 10.27 -19.21 -7.60
N PHE A 252 10.70 -20.08 -6.68
CA PHE A 252 9.94 -21.27 -6.32
C PHE A 252 8.56 -20.91 -5.78
N SER A 253 8.48 -19.95 -4.85
CA SER A 253 7.23 -19.47 -4.28
C SER A 253 6.32 -18.88 -5.36
N ALA A 254 6.84 -18.06 -6.27
CA ALA A 254 6.06 -17.51 -7.37
C ALA A 254 5.51 -18.61 -8.30
N GLY A 255 6.34 -19.59 -8.68
CA GLY A 255 5.92 -20.72 -9.51
C GLY A 255 4.89 -21.61 -8.81
N MET A 256 5.14 -21.97 -7.55
CA MET A 256 4.27 -22.82 -6.76
C MET A 256 2.91 -22.17 -6.51
N THR A 257 2.89 -20.87 -6.17
CA THR A 257 1.63 -20.14 -5.99
C THR A 257 0.84 -20.03 -7.29
N SER A 258 1.50 -19.74 -8.42
CA SER A 258 0.83 -19.74 -9.72
C SER A 258 0.22 -21.11 -10.04
N PHE A 259 0.97 -22.20 -9.83
CA PHE A 259 0.48 -23.57 -10.06
C PHE A 259 -0.72 -23.92 -9.16
N LEU A 260 -0.63 -23.66 -7.85
CA LEU A 260 -1.71 -23.94 -6.92
C LEU A 260 -2.98 -23.14 -7.25
N SER A 261 -2.83 -21.87 -7.62
CA SER A 261 -3.94 -21.04 -8.06
C SER A 261 -4.63 -21.64 -9.29
N GLN A 262 -3.86 -21.98 -10.33
CA GLN A 262 -4.41 -22.54 -11.57
C GLN A 262 -5.04 -23.91 -11.37
N ARG A 263 -4.47 -24.74 -10.49
CA ARG A 263 -4.95 -26.12 -10.30
C ARG A 263 -6.16 -26.21 -9.37
N PHE A 264 -6.24 -25.35 -8.36
CA PHE A 264 -7.24 -25.45 -7.29
C PHE A 264 -8.17 -24.24 -7.23
N LEU A 265 -7.67 -23.00 -7.25
CA LEU A 265 -8.51 -21.82 -7.00
C LEU A 265 -9.25 -21.30 -8.25
N GLN A 266 -8.66 -21.41 -9.43
CA GLN A 266 -9.28 -20.93 -10.68
C GLN A 266 -10.39 -21.85 -11.23
N PRO A 267 -10.26 -23.20 -11.20
CA PRO A 267 -11.28 -24.06 -11.79
C PRO A 267 -12.60 -24.09 -11.01
N ILE A 268 -12.56 -23.79 -9.71
CA ILE A 268 -13.70 -23.91 -8.80
C ILE A 268 -13.88 -22.56 -8.10
N GLN A 269 -14.74 -21.72 -8.64
CA GLN A 269 -14.93 -20.35 -8.15
C GLN A 269 -15.42 -20.29 -6.69
N ASP A 270 -16.18 -21.30 -6.26
CA ASP A 270 -16.74 -21.39 -4.91
C ASP A 270 -15.61 -21.52 -3.85
N ILE A 271 -14.51 -22.21 -4.19
CA ILE A 271 -13.31 -22.31 -3.35
C ILE A 271 -12.28 -21.21 -3.64
N ASN A 272 -12.63 -20.17 -4.39
CA ASN A 272 -11.82 -18.97 -4.52
C ASN A 272 -12.22 -17.90 -3.49
N SER A 273 -12.66 -18.30 -2.30
CA SER A 273 -12.98 -17.38 -1.21
C SER A 273 -12.67 -17.96 0.17
N GLY A 274 -11.46 -17.71 0.69
CA GLY A 274 -11.08 -18.11 2.06
C GLY A 274 -11.82 -17.34 3.16
N GLY A 275 -12.48 -16.23 2.82
CA GLY A 275 -13.05 -15.28 3.77
C GLY A 275 -12.01 -14.30 4.31
N THR A 276 -12.42 -13.43 5.22
CA THR A 276 -11.54 -12.45 5.89
C THR A 276 -11.91 -12.36 7.36
N PHE A 277 -10.93 -12.02 8.21
CA PHE A 277 -11.22 -11.79 9.62
C PHE A 277 -12.18 -10.61 9.76
N LYS A 278 -13.14 -10.73 10.70
CA LYS A 278 -14.04 -9.62 11.02
C LYS A 278 -13.20 -8.42 11.48
N ILE A 279 -13.51 -7.27 10.94
CA ILE A 279 -12.94 -5.99 11.37
C ILE A 279 -13.60 -5.67 12.71
N LEU A 280 -12.80 -5.56 13.77
CA LEU A 280 -13.27 -5.19 15.10
C LEU A 280 -13.02 -3.67 15.28
N PRO A 281 -14.03 -2.82 15.07
CA PRO A 281 -13.85 -1.38 15.24
C PRO A 281 -13.59 -1.05 16.71
N ILE A 282 -12.55 -0.27 16.98
CA ILE A 282 -12.30 0.22 18.33
C ILE A 282 -13.38 1.28 18.66
N PRO A 283 -14.17 1.09 19.74
CA PRO A 283 -15.19 2.06 20.13
C PRO A 283 -14.58 3.46 20.33
N GLY A 284 -15.27 4.49 19.84
CA GLY A 284 -14.82 5.89 19.91
C GLY A 284 -13.76 6.30 18.89
N LEU A 285 -12.73 5.47 18.66
CA LEU A 285 -11.67 5.77 17.68
C LEU A 285 -12.14 5.56 16.24
N SER A 286 -13.00 4.56 15.99
CA SER A 286 -13.58 4.27 14.67
C SER A 286 -14.54 5.34 14.16
N SER A 287 -15.15 6.15 15.04
CA SER A 287 -16.12 7.19 14.65
C SER A 287 -15.47 8.52 14.24
N ILE A 288 -14.14 8.65 14.33
CA ILE A 288 -13.42 9.86 13.91
C ILE A 288 -13.49 9.98 12.37
N PRO A 289 -13.99 11.08 11.79
CA PRO A 289 -14.03 11.26 10.34
C PRO A 289 -12.63 11.11 9.73
N ILE A 290 -12.53 10.44 8.58
CA ILE A 290 -11.28 10.18 7.83
C ILE A 290 -10.33 9.22 8.58
N ILE A 291 -9.88 9.57 9.78
CA ILE A 291 -8.86 8.83 10.54
C ILE A 291 -9.42 7.51 11.09
N GLY A 292 -10.63 7.54 11.63
CA GLY A 292 -11.32 6.38 12.21
C GLY A 292 -11.32 5.20 11.27
N PRO A 293 -11.86 5.38 10.06
CA PRO A 293 -11.90 4.31 9.08
C PRO A 293 -10.55 3.95 8.47
N LEU A 294 -9.61 4.89 8.40
CA LEU A 294 -8.27 4.64 7.88
C LEU A 294 -7.40 3.80 8.80
N LEU A 295 -7.59 3.87 10.12
CA LEU A 295 -6.70 3.19 11.08
C LEU A 295 -7.42 2.15 11.93
N PHE A 296 -8.68 2.38 12.26
CA PHE A 296 -9.41 1.65 13.29
C PHE A 296 -10.60 0.84 12.76
N GLU A 297 -10.84 0.86 11.45
CA GLU A 297 -11.77 -0.02 10.75
C GLU A 297 -11.07 -0.88 9.69
N ASN A 298 -9.80 -1.19 9.92
CA ASN A 298 -9.03 -2.11 9.09
C ASN A 298 -8.72 -3.40 9.84
N SER A 299 -8.31 -4.44 9.12
CA SER A 299 -7.93 -5.73 9.69
C SER A 299 -6.90 -5.57 10.83
N LEU A 300 -6.99 -6.44 11.85
CA LEU A 300 -6.16 -6.48 13.07
C LEU A 300 -4.66 -6.23 12.81
N ILE A 301 -4.17 -6.64 11.65
CA ILE A 301 -2.83 -6.45 11.10
C ILE A 301 -2.35 -4.99 11.24
N ILE A 302 -3.17 -3.99 10.90
CA ILE A 302 -2.76 -2.57 10.99
C ILE A 302 -2.60 -2.12 12.45
N ILE A 303 -3.48 -2.58 13.34
CA ILE A 303 -3.44 -2.24 14.77
C ILE A 303 -2.16 -2.77 15.41
N PHE A 304 -1.71 -3.97 15.04
CA PHE A 304 -0.44 -4.54 15.54
C PHE A 304 0.81 -3.84 14.98
N CYS A 305 0.75 -3.19 13.80
CA CYS A 305 1.88 -2.41 13.28
C CYS A 305 2.14 -1.12 14.05
N LEU A 306 1.09 -0.44 14.55
CA LEU A 306 1.19 0.91 15.11
C LEU A 306 2.13 1.01 16.34
N PRO A 307 2.08 0.11 17.35
CA PRO A 307 2.94 0.19 18.52
C PRO A 307 4.43 0.02 18.21
N TRP A 308 4.76 -0.78 17.20
CA TRP A 308 6.15 -1.13 16.88
C TRP A 308 6.88 -0.06 16.04
N SER A 309 6.14 0.94 15.56
CA SER A 309 6.69 2.09 14.81
C SER A 309 7.21 3.22 15.71
N LEU A 310 6.92 3.18 17.01
CA LEU A 310 7.40 4.17 17.95
C LEU A 310 8.84 3.82 18.35
N PRO A 311 9.82 4.74 18.21
CA PRO A 311 11.17 4.50 18.68
C PRO A 311 11.12 4.19 20.18
N SER A 312 11.73 3.08 20.57
CA SER A 312 12.00 2.78 21.96
C SER A 312 12.90 3.90 22.50
N THR A 313 12.32 4.83 23.24
CA THR A 313 13.06 5.79 24.07
C THR A 313 13.87 5.07 25.13
#